data_AF-H3A6R1-F1
#
_entry.id   AF-H3A6R1-F1
#
_cell.length_a   1.000
_cell.length_b   1.000
_cell.length_c   1.000
_cell.angle_alpha   90.00
_cell.angle_beta   90.00
_cell.angle_gamma   90.00
#
_symmetry.space_group_name_H-M   'P 1'
#
loop_
_entity.id
_entity.type
_entity.pdbx_description
1 polymer ?
#
loop_
_entity_poly.entity_id
_entity_poly.type
_entity_poly.pdbx_seq_one_letter_code
_entity_poly.pdbx_strand_id
1 'polypeptide(L)'
;SSINNKLDNFSQRLDASERRIGDVKDRVDHIENILSEVHQLREKCDDLENRARRSNLRIVGLPEGIEGRDPISFVEKLLVEVLGEETFPGRVKIERAHRALRPWLLRFPDKIRILRRARELGQLTFKNQKIFFFPDVSADLQARRREFTEAWRLCHSLHLPFSLLHPAKLRVSLRDGPRFFVNPEEATEFLKWL
;
A
#
# COMPACT_ATOMS: atom_id res chain seq x y z
N SER A 1 -38.76 43.67 -42.16
CA SER A 1 -39.62 43.14 -41.08
C SER A 1 -39.35 41.66 -40.79
N SER A 2 -39.51 40.73 -41.76
CA SER A 2 -39.28 39.27 -41.51
C SER A 2 -37.86 38.90 -41.05
N ILE A 3 -36.83 39.56 -41.58
CA ILE A 3 -35.42 39.29 -41.21
C ILE A 3 -35.14 39.73 -39.76
N ASN A 4 -35.65 40.89 -39.35
CA ASN A 4 -35.48 41.38 -37.97
C ASN A 4 -36.13 40.43 -36.96
N ASN A 5 -37.36 39.97 -37.20
CA ASN A 5 -38.02 39.01 -36.32
C ASN A 5 -37.25 37.68 -36.19
N LYS A 6 -36.62 37.22 -37.28
CA LYS A 6 -35.76 36.03 -37.24
C LYS A 6 -34.49 36.29 -36.41
N LEU A 7 -33.84 37.44 -36.59
CA LEU A 7 -32.67 37.84 -35.82
C LEU A 7 -32.98 37.94 -34.32
N ASP A 8 -34.12 38.52 -33.95
CA ASP A 8 -34.55 38.63 -32.56
C ASP A 8 -34.76 37.25 -31.91
N ASN A 9 -35.41 36.32 -32.62
CA ASN A 9 -35.58 34.94 -32.17
C ASN A 9 -34.24 34.19 -32.04
N PHE A 10 -33.31 34.40 -32.98
CA PHE A 10 -31.96 33.84 -32.87
C PHE A 10 -31.22 34.41 -31.67
N SER A 11 -31.31 35.72 -31.42
CA SER A 11 -30.70 36.36 -30.25
C SER A 11 -31.22 35.77 -28.95
N GLN A 12 -32.55 35.62 -28.80
CA GLN A 12 -33.15 35.02 -27.60
C GLN A 12 -32.71 33.57 -27.38
N ARG A 13 -32.61 32.77 -28.46
CA ARG A 13 -32.12 31.39 -28.37
C ARG A 13 -30.63 31.33 -28.04
N LEU A 14 -29.84 32.28 -28.55
CA LEU A 14 -28.42 32.40 -28.25
C LEU A 14 -28.23 32.75 -26.77
N ASP A 15 -28.92 33.77 -26.25
CA ASP A 15 -28.90 34.14 -24.83
C ASP A 15 -29.30 32.97 -23.92
N ALA A 16 -30.34 32.23 -24.29
CA ALA A 16 -30.77 31.04 -23.55
C ALA A 16 -29.72 29.92 -23.59
N SER A 17 -29.04 29.74 -24.73
CA SER A 17 -27.95 28.77 -24.87
C SER A 17 -26.73 29.18 -24.05
N GLU A 18 -26.35 30.46 -24.06
CA GLU A 18 -25.24 31.00 -23.28
C GLU A 18 -25.48 30.84 -21.78
N ARG A 19 -26.69 31.14 -21.29
CA ARG A 19 -27.05 30.88 -19.88
C ARG A 19 -26.93 29.42 -19.52
N ARG A 20 -27.45 28.52 -20.36
CA ARG A 20 -27.33 27.06 -20.14
C ARG A 20 -25.88 26.59 -20.16
N ILE A 21 -25.03 27.17 -21.00
CA ILE A 21 -23.58 26.87 -21.03
C ILE A 21 -22.93 27.36 -19.74
N GLY A 22 -23.29 28.56 -19.26
CA GLY A 22 -22.87 29.06 -17.95
C GLY A 22 -23.24 28.10 -16.81
N ASP A 23 -24.51 27.71 -16.73
CA ASP A 23 -24.99 26.78 -15.71
C ASP A 23 -24.28 25.42 -15.77
N VAL A 24 -24.00 24.91 -16.97
CA VAL A 24 -23.25 23.66 -17.16
C VAL A 24 -21.80 23.82 -16.70
N LYS A 25 -21.16 24.95 -17.02
CA LYS A 25 -19.80 25.24 -16.59
C LYS A 25 -19.69 25.29 -15.07
N ASP A 26 -20.58 26.02 -14.41
CA ASP A 26 -20.60 26.12 -12.94
C ASP A 26 -20.80 24.74 -12.29
N ARG A 27 -21.64 23.89 -12.90
CA ARG A 27 -21.81 22.50 -12.46
C ARG A 27 -20.58 21.64 -12.67
N VAL A 28 -19.86 21.81 -13.78
CA VAL A 28 -18.60 21.10 -14.04
C VAL A 28 -17.56 21.51 -13.00
N ASP A 29 -17.37 22.81 -12.78
CA ASP A 29 -16.43 23.34 -11.78
C ASP A 29 -16.77 22.80 -10.37
N HIS A 30 -18.06 22.72 -10.04
CA HIS A 30 -18.51 22.13 -8.77
C HIS A 30 -18.20 20.62 -8.67
N ILE A 31 -18.41 19.86 -9.75
CA ILE A 31 -18.08 18.43 -9.79
C ILE A 31 -16.57 18.21 -9.65
N GLU A 32 -15.74 19.01 -10.33
CA GLU A 32 -14.28 18.94 -10.21
C GLU A 32 -13.80 19.19 -8.77
N ASN A 33 -14.40 20.18 -8.10
CA ASN A 33 -14.14 20.45 -6.69
C ASN A 33 -14.52 19.25 -5.79
N ILE A 34 -15.71 18.67 -5.98
CA ILE A 34 -16.13 17.47 -5.24
C ILE A 34 -15.18 16.30 -5.49
N LEU A 35 -14.78 16.06 -6.74
CA LEU A 35 -13.83 14.99 -7.07
C LEU A 35 -12.50 15.18 -6.34
N SER A 36 -11.98 16.40 -6.31
CA SER A 36 -10.77 16.75 -5.55
C SER A 36 -10.93 16.45 -4.05
N GLU A 37 -12.04 16.84 -3.45
CA GLU A 37 -12.33 16.54 -2.04
C GLU A 37 -12.43 15.03 -1.77
N VAL A 38 -13.14 14.29 -2.62
CA VAL A 38 -13.27 12.83 -2.53
C VAL A 38 -11.90 12.16 -2.62
N HIS A 39 -11.02 12.61 -3.52
CA HIS A 39 -9.64 12.12 -3.61
C HIS A 39 -8.87 12.37 -2.32
N GLN A 40 -8.90 13.58 -1.78
CA GLN A 40 -8.21 13.91 -0.52
C GLN A 40 -8.74 13.10 0.67
N LEU A 41 -10.06 12.92 0.75
CA LEU A 41 -10.67 12.11 1.81
C LEU A 41 -10.27 10.65 1.70
N ARG A 42 -10.22 10.10 0.47
CA ARG A 42 -9.77 8.72 0.24
C ARG A 42 -8.32 8.53 0.69
N GLU A 43 -7.42 9.45 0.35
CA GLU A 43 -6.02 9.40 0.79
C GLU A 43 -5.88 9.47 2.31
N LYS A 44 -6.66 10.34 2.97
CA LYS A 44 -6.67 10.44 4.43
C LYS A 44 -7.20 9.17 5.10
N CYS A 45 -8.27 8.58 4.57
CA CYS A 45 -8.82 7.32 5.07
C CYS A 45 -7.79 6.18 4.96
N ASP A 46 -7.13 6.07 3.81
CA ASP A 46 -6.09 5.05 3.60
C ASP A 46 -4.88 5.24 4.53
N ASP A 47 -4.41 6.47 4.73
CA ASP A 47 -3.33 6.76 5.67
C ASP A 47 -3.73 6.44 7.12
N LEU A 48 -4.94 6.79 7.54
CA LEU A 48 -5.46 6.43 8.87
C LEU A 48 -5.55 4.90 9.07
N GLU A 49 -6.02 4.18 8.07
CA GLU A 49 -6.07 2.71 8.08
C GLU A 49 -4.67 2.10 8.23
N ASN A 50 -3.70 2.58 7.46
CA ASN A 50 -2.32 2.10 7.53
C ASN A 50 -1.63 2.48 8.85
N ARG A 51 -1.93 3.65 9.43
CA ARG A 51 -1.44 4.02 10.77
C ARG A 51 -1.99 3.11 11.85
N ALA A 52 -3.29 2.81 11.80
CA ALA A 52 -3.93 1.88 12.73
C ALA A 52 -3.35 0.45 12.63
N ARG A 53 -2.95 0.02 11.42
CA ARG A 53 -2.32 -1.28 11.16
C ARG A 53 -0.79 -1.27 11.25
N ARG A 54 -0.16 -0.14 11.58
CA ARG A 54 1.31 -0.02 11.53
C ARG A 54 2.02 -1.02 12.45
N SER A 55 1.39 -1.41 13.54
CA SER A 55 1.89 -2.36 14.53
C SER A 55 1.55 -3.82 14.22
N ASN A 56 0.73 -4.06 13.20
CA ASN A 56 0.24 -5.37 12.86
C ASN A 56 1.25 -6.17 12.02
N LEU A 57 1.40 -7.44 12.36
CA LEU A 57 2.19 -8.43 11.61
C LEU A 57 1.26 -9.49 11.04
N ARG A 58 1.48 -9.91 9.79
CA ARG A 58 0.78 -11.02 9.16
C ARG A 58 1.71 -12.21 9.03
N ILE A 59 1.29 -13.36 9.54
CA ILE A 59 2.01 -14.64 9.43
C ILE A 59 1.26 -15.52 8.44
N VAL A 60 1.96 -16.07 7.45
CA VAL A 60 1.40 -16.93 6.39
C VAL A 60 2.14 -18.26 6.37
N GLY A 61 1.42 -19.35 6.08
CA GLY A 61 1.99 -20.71 5.99
C GLY A 61 1.83 -21.53 7.27
N LEU A 62 1.02 -21.08 8.23
CA LEU A 62 0.65 -21.87 9.40
C LEU A 62 -0.61 -22.70 9.11
N PRO A 63 -0.68 -23.97 9.55
CA PRO A 63 -1.91 -24.76 9.53
C PRO A 63 -3.01 -24.12 10.36
N GLU A 64 -4.25 -24.22 9.89
CA GLU A 64 -5.39 -23.75 10.65
C GLU A 64 -5.51 -24.49 12.00
N GLY A 65 -5.73 -23.73 13.08
CA GLY A 65 -5.95 -24.29 14.42
C GLY A 65 -4.68 -24.70 15.17
N ILE A 66 -3.49 -24.53 14.59
CA ILE A 66 -2.21 -24.87 15.25
C ILE A 66 -1.97 -24.05 16.52
N GLU A 67 -2.60 -22.88 16.63
CA GLU A 67 -2.45 -21.98 17.78
C GLU A 67 -3.16 -22.51 19.04
N GLY A 68 -4.11 -23.44 18.88
CA GLY A 68 -4.85 -24.04 19.98
C GLY A 68 -5.73 -23.04 20.75
N ARG A 69 -5.68 -23.13 22.10
CA ARG A 69 -6.49 -22.31 23.02
C ARG A 69 -5.81 -21.00 23.40
N ASP A 70 -4.49 -20.89 23.27
CA ASP A 70 -3.72 -19.70 23.60
C ASP A 70 -2.85 -19.25 22.43
N PRO A 71 -3.42 -18.44 21.50
CA PRO A 71 -2.67 -17.92 20.37
C PRO A 71 -1.52 -17.01 20.74
N ILE A 72 -1.61 -16.29 21.86
CA ILE A 72 -0.56 -15.35 22.29
C ILE A 72 0.70 -16.13 22.63
N SER A 73 0.60 -17.09 23.55
CA SER A 73 1.75 -17.91 23.94
C SER A 73 2.28 -18.75 22.79
N PHE A 74 1.41 -19.17 21.86
CA PHE A 74 1.84 -19.86 20.65
C PHE A 74 2.76 -18.98 19.80
N VAL A 75 2.37 -17.73 19.52
CA VAL A 75 3.20 -16.86 18.65
C VAL A 75 4.47 -16.39 19.35
N GLU A 76 4.45 -16.16 20.65
CA GLU A 76 5.69 -15.89 21.39
C GLU A 76 6.71 -17.02 21.21
N LYS A 77 6.26 -18.28 21.34
CA LYS A 77 7.12 -19.46 21.13
C LYS A 77 7.54 -19.60 19.67
N LEU A 78 6.62 -19.43 18.73
CA LEU A 78 6.90 -19.50 17.29
C LEU A 78 7.99 -18.49 16.89
N LEU A 79 7.88 -17.24 17.35
CA LEU A 79 8.83 -16.19 17.01
C LEU A 79 10.22 -16.52 17.53
N VAL A 80 10.32 -17.03 18.77
CA VAL A 80 11.58 -17.47 19.36
C VAL A 80 12.17 -18.66 18.61
N GLU A 81 11.36 -19.69 18.31
CA GLU A 81 11.81 -20.89 17.61
C GLU A 81 12.32 -20.59 16.20
N VAL A 82 11.65 -19.69 15.48
CA VAL A 82 11.95 -19.38 14.08
C VAL A 82 13.06 -18.34 13.93
N LEU A 83 13.10 -17.34 14.80
CA LEU A 83 13.99 -16.18 14.65
C LEU A 83 15.16 -16.18 15.63
N GLY A 84 15.15 -17.07 16.63
CA GLY A 84 16.14 -17.13 17.69
C GLY A 84 15.84 -16.19 18.86
N GLU A 85 16.22 -16.60 20.07
CA GLU A 85 16.07 -15.79 21.29
C GLU A 85 16.85 -14.48 21.21
N GLU A 86 18.00 -14.48 20.52
CA GLU A 86 18.88 -13.32 20.37
C GLU A 86 18.22 -12.16 19.61
N THR A 87 17.15 -12.42 18.86
CA THR A 87 16.40 -11.40 18.12
C THR A 87 15.66 -10.45 19.05
N PHE A 88 15.35 -10.90 20.27
CA PHE A 88 14.48 -10.19 21.19
C PHE A 88 15.24 -9.81 22.47
N PRO A 89 15.32 -8.53 22.85
CA PRO A 89 15.95 -8.10 24.11
C PRO A 89 15.11 -8.45 25.36
N GLY A 90 14.13 -9.33 25.23
CA GLY A 90 13.14 -9.69 26.24
C GLY A 90 11.86 -10.24 25.60
N ARG A 91 10.86 -10.56 26.43
CA ARG A 91 9.58 -11.14 25.95
C ARG A 91 8.89 -10.21 24.95
N VAL A 92 8.51 -10.78 23.80
CA VAL A 92 7.71 -10.10 22.78
C VAL A 92 6.32 -9.83 23.36
N LYS A 93 5.96 -8.55 23.51
CA LYS A 93 4.61 -8.20 23.98
C LYS A 93 3.64 -8.23 22.80
N ILE A 94 2.75 -9.21 22.79
CA ILE A 94 1.63 -9.31 21.86
C ILE A 94 0.39 -8.74 22.55
N GLU A 95 -0.13 -7.64 22.04
CA GLU A 95 -1.33 -7.00 22.59
C GLU A 95 -2.60 -7.75 22.19
N ARG A 96 -2.60 -8.31 20.97
CA ARG A 96 -3.72 -9.09 20.46
C ARG A 96 -3.28 -10.11 19.44
N ALA A 97 -3.84 -11.30 19.58
CA ALA A 97 -3.71 -12.40 18.65
C ALA A 97 -5.10 -12.79 18.16
N HIS A 98 -5.31 -12.75 16.86
CA HIS A 98 -6.53 -13.27 16.24
C HIS A 98 -6.19 -14.53 15.46
N ARG A 99 -7.03 -15.56 15.57
CA ARG A 99 -6.89 -16.84 14.83
C ARG A 99 -6.68 -16.57 13.35
N ALA A 100 -5.86 -17.42 12.72
CA ALA A 100 -5.69 -17.68 11.29
C ALA A 100 -6.20 -16.57 10.34
N LEU A 101 -5.26 -15.96 9.60
CA LEU A 101 -5.44 -14.93 8.56
C LEU A 101 -5.57 -13.47 9.05
N ARG A 102 -5.67 -13.23 10.37
CA ARG A 102 -5.77 -11.86 10.90
C ARG A 102 -4.45 -11.37 11.51
N PRO A 103 -4.23 -10.05 11.52
CA PRO A 103 -2.95 -9.48 11.91
C PRO A 103 -2.73 -9.54 13.43
N TRP A 104 -1.48 -9.72 13.82
CA TRP A 104 -1.01 -9.81 15.20
C TRP A 104 -0.53 -8.44 15.65
N LEU A 105 -1.10 -7.91 16.74
CA LEU A 105 -0.75 -6.58 17.23
C LEU A 105 0.48 -6.67 18.13
N LEU A 106 1.59 -6.14 17.62
CA LEU A 106 2.89 -6.10 18.28
C LEU A 106 3.31 -4.66 18.51
N ARG A 107 4.21 -4.41 19.46
CA ARG A 107 4.85 -3.08 19.51
C ARG A 107 5.59 -2.83 18.20
N PHE A 108 5.44 -1.63 17.65
CA PHE A 108 6.04 -1.27 16.36
C PHE A 108 7.54 -1.62 16.23
N PRO A 109 8.41 -1.39 17.23
CA PRO A 109 9.82 -1.77 17.15
C PRO A 109 10.04 -3.29 17.05
N ASP A 110 9.23 -4.09 17.75
CA ASP A 110 9.30 -5.56 17.72
C ASP A 110 8.94 -6.07 16.32
N LYS A 111 7.87 -5.52 15.73
CA LYS A 111 7.48 -5.83 14.34
C LYS A 111 8.62 -5.55 13.34
N ILE A 112 9.29 -4.40 13.46
CA ILE A 112 10.39 -4.04 12.55
C ILE A 112 11.58 -4.99 12.73
N ARG A 113 11.91 -5.38 13.96
CA ARG A 113 12.96 -6.38 14.23
C ARG A 113 12.64 -7.74 13.61
N ILE A 114 11.41 -8.23 13.81
CA ILE A 114 10.93 -9.49 13.24
C ILE A 114 11.07 -9.48 11.72
N LEU A 115 10.57 -8.44 11.05
CA LEU A 115 10.64 -8.34 9.59
C LEU A 115 12.07 -8.22 9.06
N ARG A 116 12.96 -7.56 9.81
CA ARG A 116 14.39 -7.46 9.45
C ARG A 116 15.07 -8.82 9.58
N ARG A 117 14.93 -9.48 10.74
CA ARG A 117 15.53 -10.79 11.01
C ARG A 117 15.03 -11.85 10.03
N ALA A 118 13.74 -11.85 9.74
CA ALA A 118 13.14 -12.73 8.75
C ALA A 118 13.79 -12.59 7.36
N ARG A 119 14.10 -11.36 6.95
CA ARG A 119 14.79 -11.09 5.68
C ARG A 119 16.23 -11.58 5.69
N GLU A 120 16.94 -11.43 6.80
CA GLU A 120 18.33 -11.89 6.96
C GLU A 120 18.44 -13.42 6.91
N LEU A 121 17.52 -14.12 7.56
CA LEU A 121 17.46 -15.59 7.57
C LEU A 121 16.97 -16.15 6.22
N GLY A 122 16.21 -15.37 5.44
CA GLY A 122 15.70 -15.78 4.15
C GLY A 122 14.55 -16.76 4.28
N GLN A 123 14.80 -18.05 3.99
CA GLN A 123 13.76 -19.07 4.06
C GLN A 123 13.51 -19.49 5.51
N LEU A 124 12.29 -19.28 5.98
CA LEU A 124 11.85 -19.66 7.32
C LEU A 124 10.98 -20.92 7.28
N THR A 125 11.19 -21.81 8.25
CA THR A 125 10.39 -23.03 8.39
C THR A 125 9.96 -23.24 9.83
N PHE A 126 8.73 -23.70 10.02
CA PHE A 126 8.19 -24.14 11.31
C PHE A 126 7.49 -25.49 11.11
N LYS A 127 7.88 -26.52 11.88
CA LYS A 127 7.38 -27.90 11.72
C LYS A 127 7.37 -28.39 10.26
N ASN A 128 8.50 -28.20 9.56
CA ASN A 128 8.69 -28.53 8.14
C ASN A 128 7.79 -27.77 7.15
N GLN A 129 7.08 -26.72 7.58
CA GLN A 129 6.29 -25.87 6.70
C GLN A 129 6.95 -24.52 6.51
N LYS A 130 6.92 -24.01 5.26
CA LYS A 130 7.44 -22.68 4.95
C LYS A 130 6.51 -21.62 5.52
N ILE A 131 7.08 -20.69 6.27
CA ILE A 131 6.34 -19.57 6.85
C ILE A 131 6.88 -18.23 6.37
N PHE A 132 6.02 -17.22 6.34
CA PHE A 132 6.36 -15.89 5.88
C PHE A 132 5.80 -14.83 6.83
N PHE A 133 6.60 -13.78 7.04
CA PHE A 133 6.22 -12.61 7.82
C PHE A 133 6.02 -11.40 6.90
N PHE A 134 4.84 -10.81 6.94
CA PHE A 134 4.48 -9.64 6.14
C PHE A 134 3.96 -8.49 7.00
N PRO A 135 4.18 -7.23 6.61
CA PRO A 135 3.42 -6.12 7.16
C PRO A 135 1.95 -6.27 6.81
N ASP A 136 1.06 -5.91 7.74
CA ASP A 136 -0.35 -5.70 7.44
C ASP A 136 -0.56 -4.27 6.92
N VAL A 137 -1.14 -4.15 5.73
CA VAL A 137 -1.34 -2.89 5.01
C VAL A 137 -2.76 -2.86 4.45
N SER A 138 -3.28 -1.66 4.15
CA SER A 138 -4.58 -1.51 3.50
C SER A 138 -4.60 -2.18 2.12
N ALA A 139 -5.80 -2.48 1.62
CA ALA A 139 -5.98 -3.04 0.28
C ALA A 139 -5.50 -2.05 -0.80
N ASP A 140 -5.81 -0.77 -0.65
CA ASP A 140 -5.42 0.31 -1.57
C ASP A 140 -3.89 0.49 -1.58
N LEU A 141 -3.22 0.41 -0.42
CA LEU A 141 -1.77 0.41 -0.37
C LEU A 141 -1.18 -0.85 -1.01
N GLN A 142 -1.79 -2.01 -0.74
CA GLN A 142 -1.33 -3.26 -1.35
C GLN A 142 -1.46 -3.23 -2.88
N ALA A 143 -2.56 -2.67 -3.42
CA ALA A 143 -2.76 -2.51 -4.85
C ALA A 143 -1.67 -1.63 -5.48
N ARG A 144 -1.42 -0.43 -4.94
CA ARG A 144 -0.33 0.47 -5.39
C ARG A 144 1.04 -0.21 -5.35
N ARG A 145 1.31 -1.02 -4.34
CA ARG A 145 2.56 -1.79 -4.25
C ARG A 145 2.67 -2.88 -5.33
N ARG A 146 1.56 -3.49 -5.73
CA ARG A 146 1.54 -4.52 -6.80
C ARG A 146 1.84 -3.92 -8.16
N GLU A 147 1.56 -2.64 -8.40
CA GLU A 147 1.90 -1.98 -9.67
C GLU A 147 3.42 -2.00 -9.93
N PHE A 148 4.25 -2.01 -8.88
CA PHE A 148 5.71 -2.16 -9.00
C PHE A 148 6.20 -3.59 -9.31
N THR A 149 5.31 -4.57 -9.51
CA THR A 149 5.72 -5.97 -9.72
C THR A 149 6.62 -6.15 -10.94
N GLU A 150 6.37 -5.42 -12.03
CA GLU A 150 7.22 -5.48 -13.22
C GLU A 150 8.62 -4.92 -12.93
N ALA A 151 8.70 -3.74 -12.31
CA ALA A 151 9.96 -3.14 -11.87
C ALA A 151 10.74 -4.09 -10.93
N TRP A 152 10.08 -4.82 -10.03
CA TRP A 152 10.76 -5.81 -9.18
C TRP A 152 11.39 -6.94 -9.99
N ARG A 153 10.68 -7.47 -11.00
CA ARG A 153 11.20 -8.53 -11.87
C ARG A 153 12.46 -8.05 -12.60
N LEU A 154 12.44 -6.80 -13.09
CA LEU A 154 13.60 -6.19 -13.74
C LEU A 154 14.77 -5.97 -12.78
N CYS A 155 14.53 -5.48 -11.57
CA CYS A 155 15.58 -5.37 -10.56
C CYS A 155 16.20 -6.73 -10.24
N HIS A 156 15.39 -7.79 -10.15
CA HIS A 156 15.89 -9.15 -9.95
C HIS A 156 16.72 -9.65 -11.13
N SER A 157 16.28 -9.47 -12.38
CA SER A 157 17.06 -9.89 -13.55
C SER A 157 18.39 -9.14 -13.67
N LEU A 158 18.40 -7.85 -13.31
CA LEU A 158 19.59 -7.00 -13.31
C LEU A 158 20.46 -7.15 -12.05
N HIS A 159 20.07 -8.00 -11.10
CA HIS A 159 20.76 -8.21 -9.83
C HIS A 159 20.98 -6.91 -9.03
N LEU A 160 20.06 -5.95 -9.16
CA LEU A 160 20.12 -4.67 -8.48
C LEU A 160 19.49 -4.78 -7.09
N PRO A 161 20.18 -4.35 -6.01
CA PRO A 161 19.56 -4.28 -4.69
C PRO A 161 18.44 -3.25 -4.69
N PHE A 162 17.24 -3.64 -4.26
CA PHE A 162 16.10 -2.74 -4.20
C PHE A 162 15.29 -2.91 -2.91
N SER A 163 14.49 -1.88 -2.60
CA SER A 163 13.55 -1.91 -1.48
C SER A 163 12.33 -1.07 -1.80
N LEU A 164 11.15 -1.51 -1.36
CA LEU A 164 9.94 -0.73 -1.46
C LEU A 164 9.67 -0.03 -0.12
N LEU A 165 9.77 1.29 -0.14
CA LEU A 165 9.54 2.14 1.02
C LEU A 165 8.05 2.45 1.18
N HIS A 166 7.62 2.65 2.43
CA HIS A 166 6.27 3.10 2.72
C HIS A 166 6.04 4.54 2.17
N PRO A 167 4.87 4.84 1.57
CA PRO A 167 3.77 3.91 1.27
C PRO A 167 4.12 2.98 0.09
N ALA A 168 4.42 3.52 -1.08
CA ALA A 168 4.78 2.77 -2.28
C ALA A 168 5.83 3.55 -3.10
N LYS A 169 7.06 3.61 -2.59
CA LYS A 169 8.19 4.27 -3.25
C LYS A 169 9.32 3.27 -3.47
N LEU A 170 9.62 2.94 -4.71
CA LEU A 170 10.71 2.01 -5.04
C LEU A 170 12.05 2.73 -4.90
N ARG A 171 12.95 2.14 -4.11
CA ARG A 171 14.35 2.55 -4.01
C ARG A 171 15.20 1.47 -4.70
N VAL A 172 15.97 1.86 -5.69
CA VAL A 172 16.95 1.01 -6.38
C VAL A 172 18.35 1.52 -6.05
N SER A 173 19.23 0.65 -5.58
CA SER A 173 20.62 1.01 -5.27
C SER A 173 21.47 0.80 -6.52
N LEU A 174 21.99 1.91 -7.08
CA LEU A 174 22.88 1.92 -8.23
C LEU A 174 24.31 2.26 -7.79
N ARG A 175 25.27 2.19 -8.72
CA ARG A 175 26.69 2.47 -8.45
C ARG A 175 26.95 3.95 -8.11
N ASP A 176 26.20 4.84 -8.75
CA ASP A 176 26.22 6.29 -8.59
C ASP A 176 25.34 6.79 -7.42
N GLY A 177 24.48 5.93 -6.87
CA GLY A 177 23.69 6.21 -5.68
C GLY A 177 22.31 5.55 -5.70
N PRO A 178 21.52 5.69 -4.60
CA PRO A 178 20.16 5.20 -4.59
C PRO A 178 19.23 6.12 -5.40
N ARG A 179 18.51 5.54 -6.36
CA ARG A 179 17.44 6.21 -7.12
C ARG A 179 16.07 5.83 -6.57
N PHE A 180 15.13 6.76 -6.63
CA PHE A 180 13.79 6.57 -6.08
C PHE A 180 12.70 6.84 -7.10
N PHE A 181 11.68 5.98 -7.11
CA PHE A 181 10.54 6.08 -8.02
C PHE A 181 9.23 6.05 -7.24
N VAL A 182 8.35 6.99 -7.56
CA VAL A 182 6.96 7.01 -7.07
C VAL A 182 6.01 6.49 -8.15
N ASN A 183 6.34 6.69 -9.43
CA ASN A 183 5.60 6.13 -10.55
C ASN A 183 6.18 4.75 -10.95
N PRO A 184 5.37 3.68 -10.98
CA PRO A 184 5.78 2.36 -11.46
C PRO A 184 6.23 2.33 -12.93
N GLU A 185 5.60 3.13 -13.79
CA GLU A 185 5.92 3.19 -15.23
C GLU A 185 7.31 3.78 -15.46
N GLU A 186 7.58 4.94 -14.85
CA GLU A 186 8.91 5.58 -14.88
C GLU A 186 10.01 4.65 -14.37
N ALA A 187 9.73 3.92 -13.27
CA ALA A 187 10.67 2.93 -12.74
C ALA A 187 10.96 1.82 -13.75
N THR A 188 9.93 1.34 -14.42
CA THR A 188 10.01 0.24 -15.38
C THR A 188 10.75 0.66 -16.64
N GLU A 189 10.44 1.84 -17.19
CA GLU A 189 11.14 2.41 -18.34
C GLU A 189 12.63 2.60 -18.05
N PHE A 190 12.95 3.17 -16.88
CA PHE A 190 14.34 3.34 -16.46
C PHE A 190 15.08 2.00 -16.35
N LEU A 191 14.46 1.00 -15.74
CA LEU A 191 15.08 -0.32 -15.56
C LEU A 191 15.23 -1.09 -16.87
N LYS A 192 14.35 -0.87 -17.86
CA LYS A 192 14.49 -1.46 -19.21
C LYS A 192 15.65 -0.84 -20.01
N TRP A 193 16.01 0.40 -19.70
CA TRP A 193 17.10 1.10 -20.35
C TRP A 193 18.49 0.71 -19.81
N LEU A 194 18.56 0.21 -18.57
CA LEU A 194 19.78 -0.29 -17.92
C LEU A 194 20.23 -1.65 -18.45
#